data_AF-A0A8T0N8T2-F1
#
_entry.id   AF-A0A8T0N8T2-F1
#
_cell.length_a   1.000
_cell.length_b   1.000
_cell.length_c   1.000
_cell.angle_alpha   90.00
_cell.angle_beta   90.00
_cell.angle_gamma   90.00
#
_symmetry.space_group_name_H-M   'P 1'
#
loop_
_entity.id
_entity.type
_entity.pdbx_description
1 polymer ?
#
loop_
_entity_poly.entity_id
_entity_poly.type
_entity_poly.pdbx_seq_one_letter_code
_entity_poly.pdbx_strand_id
1 'polypeptide(L)' 'MVLESVTCDLCILQRTETDVHLILRCNFANACWNDWIFNNRDPLIQECKPKFCREFKLILLKAKQHNVTAIEPWLAMQL' A
#
# COMPACT_ATOMS: atom_id res chain seq x y z
N MET A 1 10.67 -9.83 6.60
CA MET A 1 9.81 -9.59 7.78
C MET A 1 8.54 -10.35 7.50
N VAL A 2 8.25 -11.43 8.23
CA VAL A 2 6.98 -12.16 8.07
C VAL A 2 5.94 -11.31 8.75
N LEU A 3 5.18 -10.52 7.98
CA LEU A 3 3.97 -9.89 8.48
C LEU A 3 3.05 -11.05 8.87
N GLU A 4 2.95 -11.33 10.18
CA GLU A 4 2.00 -12.31 10.69
C GLU A 4 0.63 -11.93 10.13
N SER A 5 0.04 -12.89 9.42
CA SER A 5 -1.13 -12.76 8.58
C SER A 5 -2.33 -12.18 9.33
N VAL A 6 -2.38 -10.85 9.39
CA VAL A 6 -3.58 -10.10 9.76
C VAL A 6 -4.44 -9.92 8.53
N THR A 7 -5.75 -9.89 8.72
CA THR A 7 -6.70 -9.50 7.68
C THR A 7 -6.35 -8.10 7.20
N CYS A 8 -6.17 -7.94 5.89
CA CYS A 8 -5.85 -6.67 5.24
C CYS A 8 -6.97 -5.65 5.52
N ASP A 9 -6.74 -4.75 6.48
CA ASP A 9 -7.65 -3.67 6.85
C ASP A 9 -7.86 -2.65 5.70
N LEU A 10 -7.01 -2.72 4.68
CA LEU A 10 -7.04 -1.87 3.47
C LEU A 10 -7.93 -2.44 2.36
N CYS A 11 -8.47 -3.63 2.57
CA CYS A 11 -9.23 -4.40 1.62
C CYS A 11 -10.60 -4.74 2.22
N ILE A 12 -11.67 -4.36 1.53
CA ILE A 12 -13.06 -4.72 1.89
C ILE A 12 -13.27 -6.24 1.99
N LEU A 13 -12.39 -7.05 1.41
CA LEU A 13 -12.50 -8.51 1.36
C LEU A 13 -11.80 -9.24 2.51
N GLN A 14 -11.27 -8.52 3.52
CA GLN A 14 -10.64 -9.12 4.73
C GLN A 14 -9.64 -10.26 4.41
N ARG A 15 -8.86 -10.11 3.32
CA ARG A 15 -7.92 -11.13 2.84
C ARG A 15 -6.63 -11.11 3.65
N THR A 16 -5.89 -12.21 3.64
CA THR A 16 -4.57 -12.31 4.28
C THR A 16 -3.62 -11.25 3.74
N GLU A 17 -3.07 -10.42 4.63
CA GLU A 17 -2.12 -9.38 4.29
C GLU A 17 -0.77 -10.01 3.89
N THR A 18 -0.42 -9.86 2.63
CA THR A 18 0.88 -10.27 2.05
C THR A 18 1.39 -9.12 1.21
N ASP A 19 2.71 -9.00 1.04
CA ASP A 19 3.33 -7.94 0.22
C ASP A 19 2.72 -7.86 -1.19
N VAL A 20 2.50 -9.03 -1.81
CA VAL A 20 1.87 -9.14 -3.13
C VAL A 20 0.43 -8.64 -3.11
N HIS A 21 -0.33 -8.93 -2.04
CA HIS A 21 -1.69 -8.43 -1.91
C HIS A 21 -1.68 -6.90 -1.75
N LEU A 22 -0.90 -6.36 -0.81
CA LEU A 22 -0.83 -4.93 -0.53
C LEU A 22 -0.42 -4.10 -1.74
N ILE A 23 0.54 -4.59 -2.55
CA ILE A 23 1.14 -3.83 -3.64
C ILE A 23 0.39 -4.02 -4.96
N LEU A 24 -0.17 -5.20 -5.23
CA LEU A 24 -0.70 -5.54 -6.56
C LEU A 24 -2.18 -5.91 -6.57
N ARG A 25 -2.72 -6.51 -5.50
CA ARG A 25 -4.08 -7.11 -5.54
C ARG A 25 -5.09 -6.42 -4.62
N CYS A 26 -4.64 -5.55 -3.74
CA CYS A 26 -5.50 -4.81 -2.84
C CYS A 26 -6.29 -3.76 -3.63
N ASN A 27 -7.54 -3.51 -3.22
CA ASN A 27 -8.35 -2.47 -3.85
C ASN A 27 -7.69 -1.09 -3.76
N PHE A 28 -6.94 -0.83 -2.69
CA PHE A 28 -6.09 0.35 -2.57
C PHE A 28 -5.03 0.42 -3.68
N ALA A 29 -4.26 -0.65 -3.88
CA ALA A 29 -3.25 -0.72 -4.92
C ALA A 29 -3.87 -0.49 -6.31
N ASN A 30 -4.96 -1.18 -6.63
CA ASN A 30 -5.68 -0.99 -7.88
C ASN A 30 -6.13 0.47 -8.07
N ALA A 31 -6.67 1.12 -7.04
CA ALA A 31 -7.03 2.54 -7.11
C ALA A 31 -5.81 3.44 -7.35
N CYS A 32 -4.70 3.17 -6.65
CA CYS A 32 -3.43 3.91 -6.80
C CYS A 32 -2.85 3.77 -8.22
N TRP A 33 -2.93 2.59 -8.84
CA TRP A 33 -2.45 2.35 -10.20
C TRP A 33 -3.40 2.89 -11.27
N ASN A 34 -4.72 2.78 -11.05
CA ASN A 34 -5.72 3.32 -11.96
C ASN A 34 -5.65 4.85 -12.10
N ASP A 35 -5.18 5.56 -11.06
CA ASP A 35 -4.99 7.01 -11.10
C ASP A 35 -4.10 7.46 -12.28
N TRP A 36 -3.13 6.64 -12.70
CA TRP A 36 -2.26 6.96 -13.85
C TRP A 36 -3.02 6.89 -15.16
N ILE A 37 -3.84 5.85 -15.33
CA ILE A 37 -4.69 5.65 -16.51
C ILE A 37 -5.68 6.81 -16.64
N PHE A 38 -6.35 7.19 -15.54
CA PHE A 38 -7.34 8.28 -15.56
C PHE A 38 -6.72 9.67 -15.75
N ASN A 39 -5.46 9.87 -15.33
CA ASN A 39 -4.72 11.11 -15.58
C ASN A 39 -3.89 11.08 -16.88
N ASN A 40 -4.04 10.03 -17.70
CA ASN A 40 -3.34 9.84 -18.96
C ASN A 40 -1.80 9.98 -18.81
N ARG A 41 -1.25 9.45 -17.71
CA ARG A 41 0.19 9.40 -17.43
C ARG A 41 0.71 7.98 -17.58
N ASP A 42 1.78 7.83 -18.34
CA ASP A 42 2.50 6.56 -18.42
C ASP A 42 3.35 6.33 -17.17
N PRO A 43 3.30 5.12 -16.58
CA PRO A 43 4.14 4.81 -15.45
C PRO A 43 5.61 4.61 -15.75
N LEU A 44 6.44 5.51 -15.25
CA LEU A 44 7.87 5.22 -15.08
C LEU A 44 8.05 4.30 -13.86
N ILE A 45 8.79 3.20 -14.03
CA ILE A 45 9.06 2.21 -12.96
C ILE A 45 9.60 2.90 -11.69
N GLN A 46 10.42 3.93 -11.86
CA GLN A 46 11.00 4.74 -10.79
C GLN A 46 9.96 5.55 -10.00
N GLU A 47 8.82 5.90 -10.59
CA GLU A 47 7.77 6.70 -9.97
C GLU A 47 6.69 5.84 -9.29
N CYS A 48 6.58 4.55 -9.66
CA CYS A 48 5.57 3.63 -9.09
C CYS A 48 5.71 3.47 -7.58
N LYS A 49 6.92 3.19 -7.11
CA LYS A 49 7.23 2.98 -5.69
C LYS A 49 6.97 4.23 -4.82
N PRO A 50 7.52 5.42 -5.14
CA PRO A 50 7.29 6.62 -4.33
C PRO A 50 5.82 7.07 -4.32
N LYS A 51 5.09 6.91 -5.44
CA LYS A 51 3.65 7.19 -5.46
C LYS A 51 2.89 6.26 -4.52
N PHE A 52 3.13 4.95 -4.60
CA PHE A 52 2.49 3.98 -3.71
C PHE A 52 2.79 4.30 -2.24
N CYS A 53 4.06 4.51 -1.88
CA CYS A 53 4.44 4.83 -0.50
C CYS A 53 3.77 6.12 0.02
N ARG A 54 3.66 7.15 -0.84
CA ARG A 54 2.98 8.40 -0.49
C ARG A 54 1.49 8.19 -0.21
N GLU A 55 0.78 7.54 -1.13
CA GLU A 55 -0.66 7.27 -0.96
C GLU A 55 -0.91 6.33 0.23
N PHE A 56 -0.04 5.35 0.44
CA PHE A 56 -0.13 4.40 1.54
C PHE A 56 0.08 5.08 2.90
N LYS A 57 0.99 6.05 2.97
CA LYS A 57 1.21 6.86 4.19
C LYS A 57 -0.05 7.60 4.63
N LEU A 58 -0.85 8.10 3.68
CA LEU A 58 -2.12 8.77 3.99
C LEU A 58 -3.12 7.82 4.66
N ILE A 59 -3.08 6.53 4.31
CA ILE A 59 -3.95 5.54 4.95
C ILE A 59 -3.45 5.14 6.32
N LEU A 60 -2.13 5.03 6.52
CA LEU A 60 -1.57 4.75 7.83
C LEU A 60 -1.95 5.79 8.88
N LEU A 61 -2.22 7.05 8.49
CA LEU A 61 -2.76 8.07 9.41
C LEU A 61 -4.11 7.70 10.02
N LYS A 62 -4.87 6.81 9.39
CA LYS A 62 -6.18 6.32 9.86
C LYS A 62 -6.14 4.87 10.32
N ALA A 63 -4.99 4.19 10.18
CA ALA A 63 -4.84 2.81 10.58
C ALA A 63 -4.72 2.69 12.10
N LYS A 64 -5.01 1.50 12.63
CA LYS A 64 -4.82 1.20 14.05
C LYS A 64 -3.33 1.31 14.39
N GLN A 65 -3.03 1.84 15.57
CA GLN A 65 -1.65 2.10 16.02
C GLN A 65 -0.71 0.89 15.89
N HIS A 66 -1.18 -0.33 16.16
CA HIS A 66 -0.35 -1.53 16.04
C HIS A 66 0.07 -1.83 14.59
N ASN A 67 -0.79 -1.58 13.60
CA ASN A 67 -0.46 -1.72 12.18
C ASN A 67 0.53 -0.63 11.75
N VAL A 68 0.35 0.58 12.26
CA VAL A 68 1.29 1.70 12.01
C VAL A 68 2.67 1.31 12.52
N THR A 69 2.81 0.90 13.78
CA THR A 69 4.11 0.53 14.37
C THR A 69 4.82 -0.60 13.62
N ALA A 70 4.08 -1.55 13.03
CA ALA A 70 4.66 -2.63 12.25
C ALA A 70 5.16 -2.18 10.86
N ILE A 71 4.45 -1.24 10.23
CA ILE A 71 4.68 -0.83 8.83
C ILE A 71 5.61 0.39 8.73
N GLU A 72 5.62 1.27 9.72
CA GLU A 72 6.41 2.51 9.73
C GLU A 72 7.91 2.29 9.47
N PRO A 73 8.56 1.29 10.09
CA PRO A 73 9.98 1.00 9.85
C PRO A 73 10.25 0.56 8.41
N TRP A 74 9.36 -0.25 7.83
CA TRP A 74 9.47 -0.67 6.43
C TRP A 74 9.31 0.52 5.49
N LEU A 75 8.32 1.38 5.74
CA LEU A 75 8.04 2.56 4.92
C LEU A 75 9.20 3.57 4.95
N ALA A 76 9.83 3.75 6.11
CA ALA A 76 11.00 4.61 6.28
C ALA A 76 12.24 4.13 5.50
N MET A 77 12.31 2.85 5.12
CA MET A 77 13.38 2.31 4.28
C MET A 77 13.09 2.42 2.77
N GLN A 78 11.89 2.83 2.38
CA GLN A 78 11.47 2.90 0.97
C GLN A 78 11.48 4.32 0.38
N LEU A 79 11.60 5.36 1.23
CA LEU A 79 11.70 6.79 0.90
C LEU A 79 13.16 7.26 1.03
#